data_AF-A0A931F819-F1
#
_entry.id   AF-A0A931F819-F1
#
_cell.length_a   1.000
_cell.length_b   1.000
_cell.length_c   1.000
_cell.angle_alpha   90.00
_cell.angle_beta   90.00
_cell.angle_gamma   90.00
#
_symmetry.space_group_name_H-M   'P 1'
#
loop_
_entity.id
_entity.type
_entity.pdbx_description
1 polymer ?
#
loop_
_entity_poly.entity_id
_entity_poly.type
_entity_poly.pdbx_seq_one_letter_code
_entity_poly.pdbx_strand_id
1 'polypeptide(L)'
;MTSLAPIMQGYFTERLTDRRASEHTIAAYRDTFRLLLHYAQAQLGRSPAALDLADIDAALVCGFLDHLETDRNNSITTRNA
;
A
#
# COMPACT_ATOMS: atom_id res chain seq x y z
N MET A 1 9.80 -16.78 5.63
CA MET A 1 8.39 -16.33 5.50
C MET A 1 8.40 -14.84 5.76
N THR A 2 7.81 -14.03 4.88
CA THR A 2 7.80 -12.58 5.06
C THR A 2 6.68 -12.16 6.00
N SER A 3 6.90 -11.10 6.78
CA SER A 3 5.92 -10.63 7.76
C SER A 3 4.78 -9.80 7.16
N LEU A 4 4.99 -9.22 5.98
CA LEU A 4 4.06 -8.26 5.37
C LEU A 4 2.69 -8.87 5.04
N ALA A 5 2.66 -10.03 4.38
CA ALA A 5 1.43 -10.66 3.92
C ALA A 5 0.43 -10.97 5.07
N PRO A 6 0.81 -11.64 6.17
CA PRO A 6 -0.12 -11.90 7.26
C PRO A 6 -0.55 -10.61 7.98
N ILE A 7 0.33 -9.60 8.09
CA ILE A 7 -0.03 -8.30 8.68
C ILE A 7 -1.08 -7.57 7.82
N MET A 8 -0.89 -7.54 6.51
CA MET A 8 -1.86 -6.94 5.59
C MET A 8 -3.20 -7.67 5.63
N GLN A 9 -3.20 -9.01 5.69
CA GLN A 9 -4.43 -9.77 5.83
C GLN A 9 -5.18 -9.37 7.10
N GLY A 10 -4.51 -9.41 8.27
CA GLY A 10 -5.12 -9.03 9.55
C GLY A 10 -5.62 -7.58 9.56
N TYR A 11 -4.93 -6.67 8.88
CA TYR A 11 -5.40 -5.29 8.71
C TYR A 11 -6.77 -5.23 8.03
N PHE A 12 -6.95 -5.95 6.92
CA PHE A 12 -8.21 -5.94 6.17
C PHE A 12 -9.32 -6.76 6.82
N THR A 13 -9.00 -7.94 7.35
CA THR A 13 -10.02 -8.89 7.82
C THR A 13 -10.42 -8.66 9.27
N GLU A 14 -9.51 -8.16 10.10
CA GLU A 14 -9.75 -7.94 11.54
C GLU A 14 -9.85 -6.44 11.83
N ARG A 15 -8.77 -5.69 11.59
CA ARG A 15 -8.67 -4.28 12.05
C ARG A 15 -9.73 -3.37 11.44
N LEU A 16 -9.94 -3.43 10.12
CA LEU A 16 -10.95 -2.59 9.45
C LEU A 16 -12.38 -2.98 9.82
N THR A 17 -12.61 -4.28 10.03
CA THR A 17 -13.89 -4.82 10.51
C THR A 17 -14.21 -4.30 11.92
N ASP A 18 -13.25 -4.40 12.85
CA ASP A 18 -13.39 -3.91 14.24
C ASP A 18 -13.64 -2.40 14.30
N ARG A 19 -13.06 -1.66 13.34
CA ARG A 19 -13.25 -0.21 13.20
C ARG A 19 -14.56 0.16 12.50
N ARG A 20 -15.34 -0.82 12.05
CA ARG A 20 -16.57 -0.62 11.26
C ARG A 20 -16.33 0.30 10.05
N ALA A 21 -15.19 0.10 9.38
CA ALA A 21 -14.86 0.86 8.19
C ALA A 21 -15.92 0.65 7.10
N SER A 22 -16.27 1.72 6.38
CA SER A 22 -17.21 1.61 5.26
C SER A 22 -16.61 0.82 4.10
N GLU A 23 -17.46 0.26 3.24
CA GLU A 23 -17.01 -0.45 2.03
C GLU A 23 -16.13 0.44 1.14
N HIS A 24 -16.46 1.73 1.03
CA HIS A 24 -15.65 2.70 0.30
C HIS A 24 -14.25 2.90 0.93
N THR A 25 -14.16 2.90 2.26
CA THR A 25 -12.87 3.00 2.97
C THR A 25 -12.02 1.75 2.73
N ILE A 26 -12.63 0.57 2.82
CA ILE A 26 -11.96 -0.71 2.58
C ILE A 26 -11.47 -0.78 1.12
N ALA A 27 -12.31 -0.37 0.16
CA ALA A 27 -11.96 -0.33 -1.25
C ALA A 27 -10.80 0.64 -1.52
N ALA A 28 -10.86 1.86 -0.98
CA ALA A 28 -9.80 2.85 -1.12
C ALA A 28 -8.46 2.32 -0.59
N TYR A 29 -8.44 1.76 0.63
CA TYR A 29 -7.22 1.19 1.20
C TYR A 29 -6.69 0.01 0.39
N ARG A 30 -7.56 -0.91 -0.04
CA ARG A 30 -7.17 -2.05 -0.90
C ARG A 30 -6.52 -1.56 -2.18
N ASP A 31 -7.09 -0.54 -2.80
CA ASP A 31 -6.59 -0.01 -4.06
C ASP A 31 -5.25 0.72 -3.84
N THR A 32 -5.08 1.50 -2.77
CA THR A 32 -3.80 2.09 -2.38
C THR A 32 -2.71 1.04 -2.14
N PHE A 33 -3.02 -0.02 -1.36
CA PHE A 33 -2.07 -1.11 -1.12
C PHE A 33 -1.69 -1.85 -2.40
N ARG A 34 -2.62 -2.08 -3.32
CA ARG A 34 -2.30 -2.66 -4.64
C ARG A 34 -1.30 -1.80 -5.40
N LEU A 35 -1.47 -0.48 -5.41
CA LEU A 35 -0.56 0.43 -6.08
C LEU A 35 0.82 0.46 -5.44
N LEU A 36 0.88 0.53 -4.11
CA LEU A 36 2.14 0.46 -3.37
C LEU A 36 2.90 -0.84 -3.67
N LEU A 37 2.21 -1.98 -3.69
CA LEU A 37 2.83 -3.28 -3.97
C LEU A 37 3.38 -3.38 -5.41
N HIS A 38 2.66 -2.83 -6.40
CA HIS A 38 3.16 -2.79 -7.79
C HIS A 38 4.37 -1.86 -7.92
N TYR A 39 4.32 -0.70 -7.26
CA TYR A 39 5.45 0.22 -7.22
C TYR A 39 6.67 -0.44 -6.56
N ALA A 40 6.49 -1.08 -5.41
CA ALA A 40 7.55 -1.80 -4.69
C ALA A 40 8.17 -2.91 -5.56
N GLN A 41 7.35 -3.68 -6.28
CA GLN A 41 7.84 -4.69 -7.22
C GLN A 41 8.70 -4.06 -8.33
N ALA A 42 8.27 -2.93 -8.89
CA ALA A 42 9.01 -2.24 -9.94
C ALA A 42 10.37 -1.70 -9.44
N GLN A 43 10.43 -1.17 -8.21
CA GLN A 43 11.66 -0.61 -7.64
C GLN A 43 12.63 -1.68 -7.13
N LEU A 44 12.11 -2.75 -6.50
CA LEU A 44 12.92 -3.75 -5.81
C LEU A 44 13.16 -5.02 -6.63
N GLY A 45 12.43 -5.21 -7.74
CA GLY A 45 12.53 -6.40 -8.60
C GLY A 45 12.04 -7.70 -7.96
N ARG A 46 11.32 -7.63 -6.83
CA ARG A 46 10.78 -8.78 -6.09
C ARG A 46 9.28 -8.89 -6.28
N SER A 47 8.76 -10.13 -6.28
CA SER A 47 7.31 -10.32 -6.30
C SER A 47 6.68 -9.77 -5.01
N PRO A 48 5.44 -9.25 -5.05
CA PRO A 48 4.76 -8.75 -3.85
C PRO A 48 4.66 -9.78 -2.72
N ALA A 49 4.57 -11.07 -3.05
CA ALA A 49 4.54 -12.16 -2.07
C ALA A 49 5.89 -12.39 -1.36
N ALA A 50 6.99 -11.89 -1.93
CA ALA A 50 8.34 -12.00 -1.38
C ALA A 50 8.79 -10.72 -0.65
N LEU A 51 7.94 -9.69 -0.55
CA LEU A 51 8.22 -8.47 0.20
C LEU A 51 8.05 -8.71 1.71
N ASP A 52 8.97 -8.16 2.49
CA ASP A 52 8.86 -8.06 3.95
C ASP A 52 8.44 -6.64 4.37
N LEU A 53 8.01 -6.48 5.62
CA LEU A 53 7.63 -5.18 6.16
C LEU A 53 8.81 -4.19 6.13
N ALA A 54 10.03 -4.70 6.32
CA ALA A 54 11.25 -3.89 6.26
C ALA A 54 11.57 -3.35 4.85
N ASP A 55 11.02 -3.95 3.80
CA ASP A 55 11.16 -3.44 2.44
C ASP A 55 10.29 -2.19 2.22
N ILE A 56 9.25 -1.98 3.05
CA ILE A 56 8.36 -0.80 3.00
C ILE A 56 8.90 0.29 3.93
N ASP A 57 10.09 0.81 3.59
CA ASP A 57 10.76 1.85 4.35
C ASP A 57 10.32 3.27 3.93
N ALA A 58 10.85 4.27 4.65
CA ALA A 58 10.52 5.67 4.38
C ALA A 58 10.94 6.11 2.96
N ALA A 59 12.05 5.59 2.43
CA ALA A 59 12.52 5.97 1.10
C ALA A 59 11.57 5.43 0.02
N LEU A 60 11.14 4.17 0.15
CA LEU A 60 10.16 3.58 -0.75
C LEU A 60 8.82 4.32 -0.69
N VAL A 61 8.34 4.66 0.52
CA VAL A 61 7.08 5.40 0.68
C VAL A 61 7.18 6.79 0.07
N CYS A 62 8.25 7.54 0.31
CA CYS A 62 8.44 8.86 -0.31
C CYS A 62 8.47 8.75 -1.85
N GLY A 63 9.23 7.79 -2.39
CA GLY A 63 9.28 7.56 -3.84
C GLY A 63 7.92 7.15 -4.42
N PHE A 64 7.11 6.37 -3.69
CA PHE A 64 5.75 6.03 -4.08
C PHE A 64 4.84 7.28 -4.11
N LEU A 65 4.94 8.12 -3.09
CA LEU A 65 4.18 9.37 -3.00
C LEU A 65 4.53 10.32 -4.16
N ASP A 66 5.81 10.46 -4.49
CA ASP A 66 6.27 11.23 -5.65
C ASP A 66 5.70 10.65 -6.94
N HIS A 67 5.80 9.32 -7.13
CA HIS A 67 5.24 8.62 -8.30
C HIS A 67 3.73 8.85 -8.49
N LEU A 68 2.97 8.93 -7.39
CA LEU A 68 1.55 9.25 -7.47
C LEU A 68 1.31 10.65 -8.04
N GLU A 69 2.13 11.64 -7.70
CA GLU A 69 2.00 13.00 -8.24
C GLU A 69 2.52 13.11 -9.67
N THR A 70 3.70 12.54 -9.96
CA THR A 70 4.41 12.78 -11.22
C THR A 70 3.92 11.92 -12.36
N ASP A 71 3.87 10.60 -12.15
CA ASP A 71 3.57 9.65 -13.23
C ASP A 71 2.06 9.44 -13.35
N ARG A 72 1.38 9.43 -12.20
CA ARG A 72 -0.07 9.24 -12.14
C ARG A 72 -0.86 10.53 -12.18
N ASN A 73 -0.20 11.68 -12.08
CA ASN A 73 -0.83 13.00 -12.12
C ASN A 73 -1.92 13.19 -11.05
N ASN A 74 -1.78 12.52 -9.91
CA ASN A 74 -2.71 12.71 -8.80
C ASN A 74 -2.51 14.11 -8.20
N SER A 75 -3.62 14.74 -7.83
CA SER A 75 -3.56 15.92 -6.97
C SER A 75 -3.02 15.57 -5.58
N ILE A 76 -2.49 16.55 -4.85
CA ILE A 76 -2.05 16.40 -3.46
C ILE A 76 -3.18 15.82 -2.58
N THR A 77 -4.43 16.22 -2.81
CA THR A 77 -5.59 15.70 -2.07
C THR A 77 -5.81 14.22 -2.36
N THR A 78 -5.72 13.80 -3.63
CA THR A 78 -5.87 12.39 -4.02
C THR A 78 -4.70 11.54 -3.52
N ARG A 79 -3.48 12.09 -3.47
CA ARG A 79 -2.32 11.42 -2.88
C ARG A 79 -2.48 11.17 -1.37
N ASN A 80 -3.08 12.11 -0.66
CA ASN A 80 -3.22 12.08 0.80
C ASN A 80 -4.55 11.47 1.30
N ALA A 81 -5.41 11.01 0.40
CA ALA A 81 -6.74 10.48 0.73
C ALA A 81 -6.71 9.19 1.57
#